data_AF-A0A4S2MNY1-F1
#
_entry.id   AF-A0A4S2MNY1-F1
#
_cell.length_a   1.000
_cell.length_b   1.000
_cell.length_c   1.000
_cell.angle_alpha   90.00
_cell.angle_beta   90.00
_cell.angle_gamma   90.00
#
_symmetry.space_group_name_H-M   'P 1'
#
loop_
_entity.id
_entity.type
_entity.pdbx_description
1 polymer ?
#
loop_
_entity_poly.entity_id
_entity_poly.type
_entity_poly.pdbx_seq_one_letter_code
_entity_poly.pdbx_strand_id
1 'polypeptide(L)'
;MREGLLFPRPGSGRWASPREELERLFMFKTLVLFSKRGCPWSKKAKRLLRETYRVDPMVYVVELDEIERGREIQEELGRMTGRATVPNLMVSKYSLGGFDELNRLHEEGKLAEALHKYGGDRVRNVWNLES
;
A
#
# COMPACT_ATOMS: atom_id res chain seq x y z
N MET A 1 10.23 -4.81 -2.46
CA MET A 1 9.06 -4.86 -1.55
C MET A 1 9.38 -5.68 -0.32
N ARG A 2 8.66 -5.42 0.78
CA ARG A 2 8.66 -6.28 1.97
C ARG A 2 7.22 -6.59 2.37
N GLU A 3 6.86 -7.86 2.44
CA GLU A 3 5.60 -8.32 3.03
C GLU A 3 5.72 -8.25 4.57
N GLY A 4 4.62 -7.97 5.23
CA GLY A 4 4.54 -8.09 6.67
C GLY A 4 3.13 -7.91 7.21
N LEU A 5 2.95 -8.34 8.45
CA LEU A 5 1.68 -8.24 9.16
C LEU A 5 1.46 -6.82 9.70
N LEU A 6 0.18 -6.47 9.85
CA LEU A 6 -0.20 -5.35 10.72
C LEU A 6 0.33 -5.59 12.13
N PHE A 7 0.64 -4.51 12.84
CA PHE A 7 1.35 -4.56 14.13
C PHE A 7 0.70 -5.56 15.11
N PRO A 8 1.50 -6.31 15.89
CA PRO A 8 0.98 -7.33 16.79
C PRO A 8 0.08 -6.74 17.87
N ARG A 9 -0.79 -7.60 18.44
CA ARG A 9 -1.62 -7.30 19.61
C ARG A 9 -0.77 -6.57 20.67
N PRO A 10 -1.17 -5.38 21.12
CA PRO A 10 -0.52 -4.74 22.24
C PRO A 10 -0.55 -5.67 23.46
N GLY A 11 0.47 -5.61 24.33
CA GLY A 11 0.57 -6.45 25.53
C GLY A 11 -0.62 -6.31 26.52
N SER A 12 -1.50 -5.33 26.30
CA SER A 12 -2.76 -5.13 27.02
C SER A 12 -3.90 -6.10 26.64
N GLY A 13 -3.70 -7.03 25.72
CA GLY A 13 -4.66 -8.10 25.40
C GLY A 13 -5.90 -7.69 24.57
N ARG A 14 -6.15 -6.38 24.40
CA ARG A 14 -7.17 -5.85 23.48
C ARG A 14 -6.57 -5.49 22.12
N TRP A 15 -7.28 -5.83 21.05
CA TRP A 15 -6.96 -5.32 19.71
C TRP A 15 -7.15 -3.81 19.66
N ALA A 16 -6.30 -3.13 18.90
CA ALA A 16 -6.57 -1.75 18.52
C ALA A 16 -7.77 -1.72 17.55
N SER A 17 -8.43 -0.58 17.42
CA SER A 17 -9.46 -0.41 16.39
C SER A 17 -8.81 -0.49 14.98
N PRO A 18 -9.55 -0.92 13.94
CA PRO A 18 -9.04 -0.94 12.58
C PRO A 18 -8.45 0.41 12.12
N ARG A 19 -9.06 1.51 12.57
CA ARG A 19 -8.58 2.87 12.32
C ARG A 19 -7.22 3.12 12.96
N GLU A 20 -7.05 2.81 14.24
CA GLU A 20 -5.77 2.99 14.93
C GLU A 20 -4.66 2.15 14.30
N GLU A 21 -4.97 0.93 13.86
CA GLU A 21 -4.01 0.08 13.14
C GLU A 21 -3.55 0.72 11.82
N LEU A 22 -4.50 1.24 11.03
CA LEU A 22 -4.22 1.95 9.78
C LEU A 22 -3.44 3.25 10.00
N GLU A 23 -3.83 4.06 10.98
CA GLU A 23 -3.14 5.30 11.32
C GLU A 23 -1.70 5.07 11.77
N ARG A 24 -1.47 4.05 12.63
CA ARG A 24 -0.12 3.64 13.02
C ARG A 24 0.68 3.15 11.82
N LEU A 25 0.05 2.35 10.95
CA LEU A 25 0.71 1.88 9.74
C LEU A 25 1.18 3.06 8.86
N PHE A 26 0.31 4.04 8.59
CA PHE A 26 0.65 5.21 7.79
C PHE A 26 1.65 6.14 8.46
N MET A 27 1.71 6.17 9.79
CA MET A 27 2.76 6.89 10.54
C MET A 27 4.15 6.28 10.28
N PHE A 28 4.25 4.96 10.30
CA PHE A 28 5.54 4.25 10.17
C PHE A 28 5.92 3.88 8.73
N LYS A 29 4.95 3.71 7.83
CA LYS A 29 5.15 3.26 6.45
C LYS A 29 4.57 4.28 5.49
N THR A 30 5.45 4.91 4.72
CA THR A 30 5.06 5.88 3.68
C THR A 30 4.38 5.21 2.50
N LEU A 31 4.82 4.01 2.11
CA LEU A 31 4.32 3.29 0.94
C LEU A 31 3.75 1.94 1.39
N VAL A 32 2.44 1.79 1.27
CA VAL A 32 1.71 0.58 1.70
C VAL A 32 0.83 0.09 0.56
N LEU A 33 1.06 -1.13 0.09
CA LEU A 33 0.19 -1.82 -0.83
C LEU A 33 -0.71 -2.79 -0.05
N PHE A 34 -1.99 -2.49 0.02
CA PHE A 34 -2.98 -3.47 0.47
C PHE A 34 -3.28 -4.44 -0.68
N SER A 35 -3.17 -5.73 -0.39
CA SER A 35 -3.18 -6.83 -1.36
C SER A 35 -4.02 -8.00 -0.83
N LYS A 36 -4.35 -8.93 -1.72
CA LYS A 36 -4.73 -10.30 -1.38
C LYS A 36 -3.97 -11.28 -2.25
N ARG A 37 -3.49 -12.40 -1.68
CA ARG A 37 -2.71 -13.41 -2.42
C ARG A 37 -3.47 -14.03 -3.58
N GLY A 38 -4.77 -14.26 -3.40
CA GLY A 38 -5.66 -14.82 -4.43
C GLY A 38 -6.07 -13.84 -5.54
N CYS A 39 -5.81 -12.53 -5.39
CA CYS A 39 -6.31 -11.51 -6.30
C CYS A 39 -5.38 -11.31 -7.53
N PRO A 40 -5.87 -11.50 -8.77
CA PRO A 40 -5.03 -11.34 -9.97
C PRO A 40 -4.53 -9.90 -10.15
N TRP A 41 -5.35 -8.90 -9.83
CA TRP A 41 -4.95 -7.48 -9.89
C TRP A 41 -3.86 -7.15 -8.88
N SER A 42 -3.91 -7.74 -7.69
CA SER A 42 -2.87 -7.57 -6.67
C SER A 42 -1.54 -8.17 -7.13
N LYS A 43 -1.56 -9.34 -7.79
CA LYS A 43 -0.37 -9.93 -8.40
C LYS A 43 0.23 -9.02 -9.48
N LYS A 44 -0.60 -8.45 -10.35
CA LYS A 44 -0.15 -7.51 -11.39
C LYS A 44 0.48 -6.25 -10.79
N ALA A 45 -0.16 -5.64 -9.79
CA ALA A 45 0.38 -4.45 -9.09
C ALA A 45 1.70 -4.76 -8.37
N LYS A 46 1.78 -5.91 -7.69
CA LYS A 46 3.03 -6.38 -7.06
C LYS A 46 4.15 -6.56 -8.08
N ARG A 47 3.85 -7.13 -9.23
CA ARG A 47 4.81 -7.32 -10.33
C ARG A 47 5.34 -5.99 -10.84
N LEU A 48 4.44 -5.09 -11.26
CA LEU A 48 4.78 -3.75 -11.76
C LEU A 48 5.73 -3.02 -10.80
N LEU A 49 5.33 -2.88 -9.54
CA LEU A 49 6.09 -2.14 -8.55
C LEU A 49 7.39 -2.85 -8.10
N ARG A 50 7.54 -4.16 -8.31
CA ARG A 50 8.74 -4.93 -7.91
C ARG A 50 9.77 -5.04 -9.03
N GLU A 51 9.30 -5.24 -10.26
CA GLU A 51 10.15 -5.51 -11.42
C GLU A 51 10.54 -4.23 -12.15
N THR A 52 9.65 -3.24 -12.20
CA THR A 52 9.89 -1.98 -12.93
C THR A 52 10.43 -0.86 -12.03
N TYR A 53 10.13 -0.88 -10.73
CA TYR A 53 10.50 0.22 -9.84
C TYR A 53 11.42 -0.20 -8.69
N ARG A 54 12.42 0.65 -8.40
CA ARG A 54 13.10 0.69 -7.11
C ARG A 54 12.68 1.95 -6.38
N VAL A 55 12.23 1.82 -5.14
CA VAL A 55 11.75 2.93 -4.33
C VAL A 55 12.39 2.89 -2.94
N ASP A 56 12.84 4.04 -2.47
CA ASP A 56 13.32 4.24 -1.10
C ASP A 56 12.40 5.24 -0.37
N PRO A 57 11.67 4.83 0.68
CA PRO A 57 11.65 3.50 1.30
C PRO A 57 10.92 2.45 0.45
N MET A 58 11.23 1.18 0.67
CA MET A 58 10.58 0.08 -0.04
C MET A 58 9.07 0.04 0.25
N VAL A 59 8.29 -0.28 -0.79
CA VAL A 59 6.84 -0.55 -0.64
C VAL A 59 6.63 -1.72 0.34
N TYR A 60 5.82 -1.45 1.36
CA TYR A 60 5.36 -2.42 2.34
C TYR A 60 4.07 -3.07 1.86
N VAL A 61 3.97 -4.39 1.90
CA VAL A 61 2.80 -5.12 1.40
C VAL A 61 2.04 -5.74 2.58
N VAL A 62 0.73 -5.45 2.64
CA VAL A 62 -0.19 -6.01 3.63
C VAL A 62 -1.16 -6.94 2.91
N GLU A 63 -1.02 -8.25 3.14
CA GLU A 63 -1.92 -9.28 2.61
C GLU A 63 -3.13 -9.41 3.53
N LEU A 64 -4.25 -8.78 3.15
CA LEU A 64 -5.45 -8.71 3.99
C LEU A 64 -6.13 -10.08 4.19
N ASP A 65 -5.91 -11.03 3.30
CA ASP A 65 -6.40 -12.41 3.43
C ASP A 65 -5.59 -13.26 4.41
N GLU A 66 -4.46 -12.77 4.91
CA GLU A 66 -3.61 -13.46 5.89
C GLU A 66 -3.70 -12.87 7.30
N ILE A 67 -4.57 -11.87 7.49
CA ILE A 67 -4.76 -11.17 8.76
C ILE A 67 -6.13 -11.57 9.31
N GLU A 68 -6.16 -12.01 10.57
CA GLU A 68 -7.40 -12.44 11.26
C GLU A 68 -8.54 -11.42 11.12
N ARG A 69 -8.21 -10.13 11.24
CA ARG A 69 -9.16 -9.00 11.12
C ARG A 69 -9.07 -8.27 9.79
N GLY A 70 -8.51 -8.89 8.76
CA GLY A 70 -8.25 -8.24 7.47
C GLY A 70 -9.51 -7.69 6.80
N ARG A 71 -10.67 -8.31 7.01
CA ARG A 71 -11.96 -7.78 6.55
C ARG A 71 -12.32 -6.45 7.21
N GLU A 72 -12.22 -6.36 8.53
CA GLU A 72 -12.51 -5.13 9.28
C GLU A 72 -11.56 -3.98 8.88
N ILE A 73 -10.29 -4.32 8.64
CA ILE A 73 -9.30 -3.38 8.13
C ILE A 73 -9.66 -2.91 6.72
N GLN A 74 -10.07 -3.82 5.83
CA GLN A 74 -10.48 -3.47 4.46
C GLN A 74 -11.71 -2.55 4.45
N GLU A 75 -12.68 -2.82 5.33
CA GLU A 75 -13.88 -1.98 5.48
C GLU A 75 -13.53 -0.57 5.99
N GLU A 76 -12.66 -0.45 7.01
CA GLU A 76 -12.19 0.86 7.48
C GLU A 76 -11.35 1.58 6.44
N LEU A 77 -10.47 0.87 5.72
CA LEU A 77 -9.70 1.44 4.61
C LEU A 77 -10.64 2.02 3.54
N GLY A 78 -11.72 1.30 3.22
CA GLY A 78 -12.78 1.78 2.34
C GLY A 78 -13.44 3.05 2.85
N ARG A 79 -13.78 3.12 4.15
CA ARG A 79 -14.35 4.33 4.79
C ARG A 79 -13.38 5.52 4.76
N MET A 80 -12.09 5.29 4.97
CA MET A 80 -11.07 6.35 5.02
C MET A 80 -10.68 6.87 3.63
N THR A 81 -10.69 6.01 2.61
CA THR A 81 -10.09 6.33 1.30
C THR A 81 -11.08 6.37 0.14
N GLY A 82 -12.32 5.91 0.37
CA GLY A 82 -13.31 5.68 -0.69
C GLY A 82 -13.05 4.42 -1.53
N ARG A 83 -11.95 3.68 -1.29
CA ARG A 83 -11.59 2.46 -2.02
C ARG A 83 -11.57 1.24 -1.10
N ALA A 84 -12.61 0.42 -1.22
CA ALA A 84 -12.73 -0.85 -0.49
C ALA A 84 -12.18 -2.06 -1.27
N THR A 85 -11.56 -1.86 -2.45
CA THR A 85 -11.03 -2.94 -3.29
C THR A 85 -9.52 -3.11 -3.14
N VAL A 86 -9.02 -4.31 -3.46
CA VAL A 86 -7.59 -4.58 -3.60
C VAL A 86 -7.23 -4.81 -5.07
N PRO A 87 -6.00 -4.45 -5.51
CA PRO A 87 -4.98 -3.77 -4.72
C PRO A 87 -5.35 -2.31 -4.43
N ASN A 88 -4.76 -1.75 -3.37
CA ASN A 88 -4.83 -0.32 -3.08
C ASN A 88 -3.45 0.16 -2.61
N LEU A 89 -2.77 0.97 -3.43
CA LEU A 89 -1.49 1.57 -3.06
C LEU A 89 -1.72 2.88 -2.33
N MET A 90 -1.34 2.90 -1.05
CA MET A 90 -1.35 4.08 -0.21
C MET A 90 0.03 4.75 -0.21
N VAL A 91 0.03 6.06 -0.41
CA VAL A 91 1.18 6.94 -0.21
C VAL A 91 0.85 7.91 0.91
N SER A 92 1.50 7.74 2.05
CA SER A 92 1.12 8.36 3.31
C SER A 92 -0.34 8.02 3.66
N LYS A 93 -1.26 8.98 3.56
CA LYS A 93 -2.71 8.78 3.79
C LYS A 93 -3.54 8.87 2.49
N TYR A 94 -2.90 8.98 1.35
CA TYR A 94 -3.55 9.14 0.04
C TYR A 94 -3.57 7.83 -0.73
N SER A 95 -4.71 7.48 -1.33
CA SER A 95 -4.82 6.31 -2.23
C SER A 95 -4.41 6.71 -3.65
N LEU A 96 -3.37 6.09 -4.18
CA LEU A 96 -3.01 6.16 -5.60
C LEU A 96 -3.89 5.26 -6.49
N GLY A 97 -4.73 4.42 -5.88
CA GLY A 97 -5.65 3.54 -6.58
C GLY A 97 -5.21 2.08 -6.64
N GLY A 98 -5.88 1.32 -7.50
CA GLY A 98 -5.62 -0.08 -7.76
C GLY A 98 -4.76 -0.27 -9.01
N PHE A 99 -4.75 -1.48 -9.56
CA PHE A 99 -3.82 -1.80 -10.64
C PHE A 99 -4.04 -0.94 -11.89
N ASP A 100 -5.29 -0.69 -12.28
CA ASP A 100 -5.58 0.07 -13.51
C ASP A 100 -5.08 1.51 -13.39
N GLU A 101 -5.27 2.16 -12.23
CA GLU A 101 -4.74 3.50 -12.02
C GLU A 101 -3.21 3.53 -11.98
N LEU A 102 -2.57 2.53 -11.34
CA LEU A 102 -1.11 2.42 -11.29
C LEU A 102 -0.51 2.15 -12.67
N ASN A 103 -1.13 1.25 -13.44
CA ASN A 103 -0.68 0.91 -14.78
C ASN A 103 -0.78 2.12 -15.72
N ARG A 104 -1.90 2.85 -15.66
CA ARG A 104 -2.05 4.10 -16.43
C ARG A 104 -0.98 5.13 -16.07
N LEU A 105 -0.72 5.36 -14.78
CA LEU A 105 0.34 6.27 -14.35
C LEU A 105 1.73 5.82 -14.82
N HIS A 106 1.98 4.51 -14.88
CA HIS A 106 3.22 3.94 -15.40
C HIS A 106 3.35 4.17 -16.91
N GLU A 107 2.31 3.85 -17.69
CA GLU A 107 2.27 4.06 -19.15
C GLU A 107 2.42 5.53 -19.53
N GLU A 108 1.90 6.44 -18.72
CA GLU A 108 2.06 7.89 -18.90
C GLU A 108 3.42 8.43 -18.41
N GLY A 109 4.28 7.59 -17.82
CA GLY A 109 5.57 8.03 -17.24
C GLY A 109 5.44 8.85 -15.95
N LYS A 110 4.26 8.90 -15.33
CA LYS A 110 3.92 9.77 -14.18
C LYS A 110 3.93 9.06 -12.82
N LEU A 111 4.10 7.74 -12.78
CA LEU A 111 4.02 7.00 -11.52
C LEU A 111 5.12 7.44 -10.53
N ALA A 112 6.35 7.66 -10.99
CA ALA A 112 7.43 8.14 -10.13
C ALA A 112 7.15 9.55 -9.57
N GLU A 113 6.67 10.45 -10.41
CA GLU A 113 6.24 11.80 -10.01
C GLU A 113 5.11 11.73 -8.97
N ALA A 114 4.11 10.88 -9.18
CA ALA A 114 3.01 10.70 -8.24
C ALA A 114 3.51 10.22 -6.87
N LEU A 115 4.42 9.25 -6.84
CA LEU A 115 5.02 8.74 -5.60
C LEU A 115 5.76 9.84 -4.84
N HIS A 116 6.53 10.69 -5.53
CA HIS A 116 7.19 11.84 -4.91
C HIS A 116 6.18 12.91 -4.45
N LYS A 117 5.19 13.23 -5.26
CA LYS A 117 4.18 14.25 -4.95
C LYS A 117 3.42 13.96 -3.67
N TYR A 118 2.96 12.71 -3.48
CA TYR A 118 2.19 12.33 -2.28
C TYR A 118 3.09 11.84 -1.13
N GLY A 119 4.32 11.42 -1.44
CA GLY A 119 5.29 10.94 -0.46
C GLY A 119 6.13 12.05 0.19
N GLY A 120 6.32 13.17 -0.51
CA GLY A 120 7.21 14.26 -0.12
C GLY A 120 8.62 13.75 0.20
N ASP A 121 9.25 14.37 1.20
CA ASP A 121 10.60 14.03 1.66
C ASP A 121 10.73 12.60 2.21
N ARG A 122 9.60 11.94 2.50
CA ARG A 122 9.59 10.56 2.98
C ARG A 122 9.76 9.53 1.87
N VAL A 123 9.71 9.93 0.59
CA VAL A 123 10.10 9.13 -0.57
C VAL A 123 11.37 9.75 -1.13
N ARG A 124 12.51 9.17 -0.74
CA ARG A 124 13.84 9.72 -1.04
C ARG A 124 14.20 9.56 -2.51
N ASN A 125 13.91 8.38 -3.06
CA ASN A 125 14.26 8.05 -4.44
C ASN A 125 13.23 7.13 -5.05
N VAL A 126 12.95 7.34 -6.34
CA VAL A 126 12.18 6.45 -7.19
C VAL A 126 12.96 6.27 -8.50
N TRP A 127 13.36 5.05 -8.81
CA TRP A 127 13.99 4.69 -10.08
C TRP A 127 13.02 3.83 -10.88
N ASN A 128 12.72 4.26 -12.10
CA ASN A 128 12.13 3.40 -13.12
C ASN A 128 13.27 2.64 -13.82
N LEU A 129 13.25 1.31 -13.79
CA LEU A 129 14.30 0.45 -14.34
C LEU A 129 14.18 0.24 -15.86
N GLU A 130 13.10 0.72 -16.46
CA GLU A 130 12.85 0.66 -17.90
C GLU A 130 13.16 2.00 -18.60
N SER A 131 13.54 3.03 -17.84
CA SER A 131 13.84 4.39 -18.33
C SER A 131 15.33 4.67 -18.44
#